data_AF-A0A8J2SWK5-F1
#
_entry.id   AF-A0A8J2SWK5-F1
#
_cell.length_a   1.000
_cell.length_b   1.000
_cell.length_c   1.000
_cell.angle_alpha   90.00
_cell.angle_beta   90.00
_cell.angle_gamma   90.00
#
_symmetry.space_group_name_H-M   'P 1'
#
loop_
_entity.id
_entity.type
_entity.pdbx_description
1 polymer ?
#
loop_
_entity_poly.entity_id
_entity_poly.type
_entity_poly.pdbx_seq_one_letter_code
_entity_poly.pdbx_strand_id
1 'polypeptide(L)'
;MLLSIILPLAYNNGLPYVREQGLDVLIDSGAGRSYLAQAVLDQDGPLAARARSVGAENSCEAAGLAFPGASGGILGFDALGAGSSFELTLNELRLDETGSPASSVVLTAKALGTATAPYPVTTCEFYGALACEVDALVDTGSPATIVNEALATAAGLFAIEDAEDEQGTTTTGLGGAATALRRCRAAGILVGGSVQRPSQTVLVGDLPQWAALGVASEPACVLGLDILGNAVRAARATAPKRRKTRGERSDSVLSAPRDGEEWGLEIT
;
A
#
# COMPACT_ATOMS: atom_id res chain seq x y z
N MET A 1 -22.51 13.74 -1.34
CA MET A 1 -21.76 13.36 -0.13
C MET A 1 -21.65 11.85 -0.14
N LEU A 2 -20.45 11.30 -0.27
CA LEU A 2 -20.25 9.87 -0.01
C LEU A 2 -20.30 9.71 1.51
N LEU A 3 -21.18 8.85 2.01
CA LEU A 3 -21.18 8.49 3.43
C LEU A 3 -19.88 7.75 3.73
N SER A 4 -19.20 8.11 4.82
CA SER A 4 -18.10 7.31 5.34
C SER A 4 -18.62 5.90 5.64
N ILE A 5 -17.98 4.89 5.05
CA ILE A 5 -18.33 3.49 5.29
C ILE A 5 -17.30 2.95 6.29
N ILE A 6 -17.78 2.37 7.39
CA ILE A 6 -16.95 1.70 8.41
C ILE A 6 -17.39 0.25 8.47
N LEU A 7 -16.44 -0.67 8.25
CA LEU A 7 -16.70 -2.10 8.17
C LEU A 7 -15.82 -2.83 9.18
N PRO A 8 -16.38 -3.73 10.00
CA PRO A 8 -15.58 -4.52 10.93
C PRO A 8 -14.66 -5.48 10.18
N LEU A 9 -13.42 -5.59 10.67
CA LEU A 9 -12.44 -6.53 10.19
C LEU A 9 -12.41 -7.79 11.05
N ALA A 10 -12.27 -8.92 10.39
CA ALA A 10 -11.80 -10.16 10.97
C ALA A 10 -10.39 -10.44 10.45
N TYR A 11 -9.58 -11.15 11.24
CA TYR A 11 -8.26 -11.58 10.80
C TYR A 11 -8.20 -13.11 10.73
N ASN A 12 -7.75 -13.62 9.59
CA ASN A 12 -7.51 -15.05 9.40
C ASN A 12 -6.10 -15.25 8.84
N ASN A 13 -5.28 -16.03 9.55
CA ASN A 13 -3.85 -16.22 9.25
C ASN A 13 -3.08 -14.89 9.09
N GLY A 14 -3.44 -13.88 9.89
CA GLY A 14 -2.81 -12.56 9.87
C GLY A 14 -3.29 -11.62 8.76
N LEU A 15 -4.24 -12.03 7.91
CA LEU A 15 -4.77 -11.22 6.83
C LEU A 15 -6.13 -10.60 7.18
N PRO A 16 -6.43 -9.36 6.74
CA PRO A 16 -7.66 -8.63 7.05
C PRO A 16 -8.80 -8.98 6.10
N TYR A 17 -9.94 -9.38 6.65
CA TYR A 17 -11.14 -9.71 5.91
C TYR A 17 -12.31 -8.85 6.39
N VAL A 18 -13.15 -8.44 5.46
CA VAL A 18 -14.50 -7.99 5.76
C VAL A 18 -15.44 -9.17 5.49
N ARG A 19 -16.26 -9.52 6.48
CA ARG A 19 -17.31 -10.52 6.29
C ARG A 19 -18.55 -9.84 5.72
N GLU A 20 -18.91 -10.20 4.49
CA GLU A 20 -20.09 -9.71 3.82
C GLU A 20 -20.95 -10.90 3.41
N GLN A 21 -22.19 -10.93 3.92
CA GLN A 21 -23.17 -11.99 3.62
C GLN A 21 -22.68 -13.41 3.95
N GLY A 22 -21.83 -13.53 4.97
CA GLY A 22 -21.24 -14.81 5.38
C GLY A 22 -20.04 -15.26 4.54
N LEU A 23 -19.63 -14.46 3.55
CA LEU A 23 -18.42 -14.67 2.77
C LEU A 23 -17.30 -13.74 3.26
N ASP A 24 -16.07 -14.23 3.26
CA ASP A 24 -14.90 -13.48 3.69
C ASP A 24 -14.22 -12.85 2.47
N VAL A 25 -14.23 -11.51 2.41
CA VAL A 25 -13.57 -10.73 1.36
C VAL A 25 -12.24 -10.20 1.89
N LEU A 26 -11.14 -10.59 1.27
CA LEU A 26 -9.80 -10.12 1.63
C LEU A 26 -9.62 -8.66 1.22
N ILE A 27 -9.06 -7.85 2.12
CA ILE A 27 -8.70 -6.46 1.84
C ILE A 27 -7.23 -6.43 1.41
N ASP A 28 -6.99 -6.19 0.13
CA ASP A 28 -5.67 -6.33 -0.50
C ASP A 28 -5.33 -5.07 -1.31
N SER A 29 -4.54 -4.18 -0.72
CA SER A 29 -4.02 -3.03 -1.45
C SER A 29 -2.95 -3.39 -2.49
N GLY A 30 -2.30 -4.55 -2.37
CA GLY A 30 -1.32 -5.03 -3.35
C GLY A 30 -1.97 -5.49 -4.66
N ALA A 31 -3.22 -5.98 -4.58
CA ALA A 31 -4.02 -6.31 -5.74
C ALA A 31 -4.45 -5.07 -6.52
N GLY A 32 -3.95 -4.90 -7.75
CA GLY A 32 -4.34 -3.77 -8.61
C GLY A 32 -5.81 -3.80 -9.06
N ARG A 33 -6.49 -4.95 -8.91
CA ARG A 33 -7.90 -5.15 -9.30
C ARG A 33 -8.67 -5.89 -8.22
N SER A 34 -9.95 -5.56 -8.09
CA SER A 34 -10.91 -6.29 -7.26
C SER A 34 -11.47 -7.47 -8.05
N TYR A 35 -11.59 -8.61 -7.37
CA TYR A 35 -12.22 -9.83 -7.90
C TYR A 35 -13.11 -10.40 -6.81
N LEU A 36 -14.42 -10.22 -6.93
CA LEU A 36 -15.39 -10.62 -5.92
C LEU A 36 -16.19 -11.83 -6.41
N ALA A 37 -16.63 -12.68 -5.49
CA ALA A 37 -17.56 -13.75 -5.81
C ALA A 37 -18.88 -13.16 -6.32
N GLN A 38 -19.53 -13.84 -7.28
CA GLN A 38 -20.79 -13.38 -7.85
C GLN A 38 -21.85 -13.20 -6.77
N ALA A 39 -21.87 -14.07 -5.76
CA ALA A 39 -22.77 -13.98 -4.61
C ALA A 39 -22.61 -12.66 -3.81
N VAL A 40 -21.38 -12.12 -3.73
CA VAL A 40 -21.12 -10.81 -3.11
C VAL A 40 -21.66 -9.69 -4.02
N LEU A 41 -21.40 -9.78 -5.33
CA LEU A 41 -21.80 -8.77 -6.33
C LEU A 41 -23.33 -8.66 -6.52
N ASP A 42 -24.05 -9.77 -6.42
CA ASP A 42 -25.49 -9.86 -6.65
C ASP A 42 -26.33 -9.14 -5.57
N GLN A 43 -25.72 -8.79 -4.45
CA GLN A 43 -26.41 -8.18 -3.32
C GLN A 43 -25.95 -6.74 -3.09
N ASP A 44 -26.85 -5.91 -2.56
CA ASP A 44 -26.58 -4.50 -2.24
C ASP A 44 -25.84 -4.34 -0.89
N GLY A 45 -24.71 -5.04 -0.75
CA GLY A 45 -23.78 -4.87 0.36
C GLY A 45 -22.79 -3.71 0.16
N PRO A 46 -22.19 -3.16 1.24
CA PRO A 46 -21.23 -2.07 1.16
C PRO A 46 -20.02 -2.31 0.23
N LEU A 47 -19.42 -3.51 0.17
CA LEU A 47 -18.26 -3.71 -0.72
C LEU A 47 -18.68 -3.85 -2.17
N ALA A 48 -19.78 -4.56 -2.44
CA ALA A 48 -20.36 -4.66 -3.78
C ALA A 48 -20.81 -3.28 -4.30
N ALA A 49 -21.40 -2.45 -3.43
CA ALA A 49 -21.75 -1.07 -3.76
C ALA A 49 -20.49 -0.24 -4.05
N ARG A 50 -19.42 -0.42 -3.26
CA ARG A 50 -18.14 0.24 -3.48
C ARG A 50 -17.55 -0.15 -4.83
N ALA A 51 -17.39 -1.44 -5.12
CA ALA A 51 -16.85 -1.93 -6.39
C ALA A 51 -17.65 -1.36 -7.58
N ARG A 52 -18.99 -1.43 -7.54
CA ARG A 52 -19.89 -0.87 -8.57
C ARG A 52 -19.74 0.63 -8.75
N SER A 53 -19.56 1.38 -7.67
CA SER A 53 -19.45 2.85 -7.75
C SER A 53 -18.23 3.33 -8.54
N VAL A 54 -17.25 2.46 -8.76
CA VAL A 54 -15.98 2.79 -9.42
C VAL A 54 -15.68 1.87 -10.61
N GLY A 55 -16.62 1.01 -11.00
CA GLY A 55 -16.47 0.08 -12.13
C GLY A 55 -15.48 -1.06 -11.87
N ALA A 56 -15.32 -1.48 -10.62
CA ALA A 56 -14.40 -2.53 -10.19
C ALA A 56 -15.08 -3.90 -9.95
N GLU A 57 -16.29 -4.11 -10.49
CA GLU A 57 -17.07 -5.34 -10.37
C GLU A 57 -16.56 -6.50 -11.26
N ASN A 58 -15.33 -6.96 -11.04
CA ASN A 58 -14.87 -8.21 -11.68
C ASN A 58 -15.31 -9.43 -10.86
N SER A 59 -15.86 -10.45 -11.52
CA SER A 59 -16.18 -11.74 -10.89
C SER A 59 -14.95 -12.64 -10.83
N CYS A 60 -14.70 -13.25 -9.66
CA CYS A 60 -13.64 -14.25 -9.53
C CYS A 60 -13.97 -15.53 -10.31
N GLU A 61 -15.25 -15.93 -10.38
CA GLU A 61 -15.71 -17.09 -11.15
C GLU A 61 -15.54 -16.89 -12.64
N ALA A 62 -15.89 -15.70 -13.15
CA ALA A 62 -15.67 -15.34 -14.56
C ALA A 62 -14.18 -15.31 -14.93
N ALA A 63 -13.32 -14.96 -13.97
CA ALA A 63 -11.88 -14.96 -14.13
C ALA A 63 -11.23 -16.33 -13.87
N GLY A 64 -11.99 -17.33 -13.41
CA GLY A 64 -11.46 -18.65 -13.04
C GLY A 64 -10.48 -18.61 -11.87
N LEU A 65 -10.58 -17.61 -11.00
CA LEU A 65 -9.67 -17.40 -9.87
C LEU A 65 -10.21 -18.06 -8.61
N ALA A 66 -9.31 -18.74 -7.88
CA ALA A 66 -9.57 -19.23 -6.54
C ALA A 66 -8.60 -18.55 -5.57
N PHE A 67 -9.13 -17.87 -4.56
CA PHE A 67 -8.33 -17.16 -3.57
C PHE A 67 -8.22 -17.98 -2.29
N PRO A 68 -7.02 -18.42 -1.90
CA PRO A 68 -6.83 -19.17 -0.65
C PRO A 68 -7.33 -18.35 0.54
N GLY A 69 -8.29 -18.89 1.29
CA GLY A 69 -8.81 -18.26 2.51
C GLY A 69 -9.84 -17.14 2.30
N ALA A 70 -10.07 -16.66 1.08
CA ALA A 70 -11.04 -15.62 0.76
C ALA A 70 -12.24 -16.17 -0.02
N SER A 71 -13.28 -16.61 0.69
CA SER A 71 -14.48 -17.20 0.07
C SER A 71 -15.33 -16.20 -0.71
N GLY A 72 -15.22 -14.91 -0.40
CA GLY A 72 -15.90 -13.81 -1.10
C GLY A 72 -15.04 -13.10 -2.14
N GLY A 73 -13.75 -13.43 -2.24
CA GLY A 73 -12.80 -12.83 -3.17
C GLY A 73 -11.91 -11.74 -2.55
N ILE A 74 -11.35 -10.89 -3.39
CA ILE A 74 -10.41 -9.82 -3.03
C ILE A 74 -10.99 -8.46 -3.42
N LEU A 75 -10.95 -7.50 -2.48
CA LEU A 75 -11.14 -6.09 -2.77
C LEU A 75 -9.78 -5.42 -2.96
N GLY A 76 -9.50 -5.03 -4.20
CA GLY A 76 -8.22 -4.49 -4.65
C GLY A 76 -8.13 -2.96 -4.58
N PHE A 77 -6.97 -2.43 -4.97
CA PHE A 77 -6.67 -1.00 -4.97
C PHE A 77 -7.52 -0.17 -5.94
N ASP A 78 -8.04 -0.76 -7.01
CA ASP A 78 -9.02 -0.10 -7.89
C ASP A 78 -10.29 0.33 -7.13
N ALA A 79 -10.75 -0.49 -6.19
CA ALA A 79 -11.89 -0.18 -5.32
C ALA A 79 -11.48 0.58 -4.06
N LEU A 80 -10.40 0.17 -3.39
CA LEU A 80 -9.91 0.81 -2.16
C LEU A 80 -9.43 2.25 -2.42
N GLY A 81 -8.68 2.46 -3.51
CA GLY A 81 -8.07 3.73 -3.88
C GLY A 81 -9.01 4.72 -4.56
N ALA A 82 -10.18 4.28 -5.04
CA ALA A 82 -11.13 5.13 -5.75
C ALA A 82 -12.00 5.98 -4.80
N GLY A 83 -11.37 6.86 -4.03
CA GLY A 83 -12.05 7.71 -3.04
C GLY A 83 -11.14 8.79 -2.46
N SER A 84 -11.59 9.47 -1.39
CA SER A 84 -10.77 10.51 -0.73
C SER A 84 -9.63 9.92 0.11
N SER A 85 -9.88 8.74 0.71
CA SER A 85 -8.89 7.87 1.36
C SER A 85 -9.57 6.56 1.79
N PHE A 86 -8.77 5.53 2.06
CA PHE A 86 -9.15 4.42 2.92
C PHE A 86 -8.21 4.37 4.12
N GLU A 87 -8.68 3.84 5.23
CA GLU A 87 -7.89 3.51 6.42
C GLU A 87 -8.16 2.07 6.83
N LEU A 88 -7.10 1.28 6.98
CA LEU A 88 -7.16 -0.05 7.57
C LEU A 88 -6.64 0.05 9.01
N THR A 89 -7.45 -0.30 10.00
CA THR A 89 -7.06 -0.40 11.41
C THR A 89 -7.02 -1.86 11.87
N LEU A 90 -6.73 -2.12 13.16
CA LEU A 90 -6.86 -3.47 13.76
C LEU A 90 -8.26 -4.07 13.68
N ASN A 91 -9.30 -3.24 13.67
CA ASN A 91 -10.67 -3.71 13.89
C ASN A 91 -11.61 -3.27 12.77
N GLU A 92 -11.21 -2.33 11.94
CA GLU A 92 -12.10 -1.65 11.01
C GLU A 92 -11.38 -1.28 9.72
N LEU A 93 -12.06 -1.48 8.60
CA LEU A 93 -11.80 -0.81 7.33
C LEU A 93 -12.71 0.41 7.25
N ARG A 94 -12.11 1.57 7.01
CA ARG A 94 -12.81 2.83 6.82
C ARG A 94 -12.60 3.33 5.41
N LEU A 95 -13.68 3.62 4.69
CA LEU A 95 -13.66 4.13 3.34
C LEU A 95 -14.23 5.55 3.31
N ASP A 96 -13.62 6.40 2.50
CA ASP A 96 -14.00 7.79 2.26
C ASP A 96 -13.95 8.70 3.51
N GLU A 97 -13.16 8.32 4.52
CA GLU A 97 -12.96 9.11 5.73
C GLU A 97 -12.08 10.35 5.45
N THR A 98 -12.45 11.50 6.02
CA THR A 98 -11.74 12.78 5.80
C THR A 98 -10.81 13.16 6.96
N GLY A 99 -10.81 12.38 8.04
CA GLY A 99 -9.93 12.56 9.20
C GLY A 99 -8.49 12.16 8.91
N SER A 100 -7.54 12.76 9.63
CA SER A 100 -6.15 12.28 9.68
C SER A 100 -5.90 11.60 11.03
N PRO A 101 -5.66 10.29 11.05
CA PRO A 101 -5.10 9.64 12.23
C PRO A 101 -3.66 10.11 12.45
N ALA A 102 -3.22 10.10 13.70
CA ALA A 102 -1.90 10.60 14.10
C ALA A 102 -0.72 9.67 13.69
N SER A 103 -0.99 8.46 13.16
CA SER A 103 0.05 7.41 13.02
C SER A 103 -0.08 6.52 11.76
N SER A 104 -0.80 6.95 10.73
CA SER A 104 -1.02 6.14 9.52
C SER A 104 0.13 6.27 8.52
N VAL A 105 0.59 5.15 7.95
CA VAL A 105 1.44 5.17 6.75
C VAL A 105 0.67 5.80 5.60
N VAL A 106 1.24 6.83 4.97
CA VAL A 106 0.60 7.58 3.88
C VAL A 106 0.96 6.97 2.52
N LEU A 107 -0.04 6.45 1.81
CA LEU A 107 0.15 5.86 0.48
C LEU A 107 0.04 6.90 -0.61
N THR A 108 0.92 6.83 -1.60
CA THR A 108 0.82 7.56 -2.85
C THR A 108 0.52 6.58 -3.98
N ALA A 109 -0.38 6.95 -4.88
CA ALA A 109 -0.59 6.19 -6.11
C ALA A 109 0.55 6.50 -7.10
N LYS A 110 1.43 5.53 -7.37
CA LYS A 110 2.60 5.69 -8.24
C LYS A 110 2.76 4.48 -9.15
N ALA A 111 3.15 4.72 -10.41
CA ALA A 111 3.63 3.66 -11.29
C ALA A 111 4.98 3.12 -10.76
N LEU A 112 5.12 1.79 -10.70
CA LEU A 112 6.36 1.09 -10.35
C LEU A 112 7.02 0.54 -11.61
N GLY A 113 8.34 0.75 -11.75
CA GLY A 113 9.12 0.29 -12.90
C GLY A 113 8.50 0.68 -14.24
N THR A 114 8.13 -0.33 -15.04
CA THR A 114 7.50 -0.15 -16.35
C THR A 114 5.97 -0.27 -16.32
N ALA A 115 5.37 -0.49 -15.16
CA ALA A 115 3.92 -0.61 -15.05
C ALA A 115 3.21 0.71 -15.39
N THR A 116 2.14 0.62 -16.18
CA THR A 116 1.35 1.81 -16.58
C THR A 116 0.24 2.14 -15.57
N ALA A 117 -0.23 1.15 -14.83
CA ALA A 117 -1.19 1.33 -13.76
C ALA A 117 -0.49 1.83 -12.48
N PRO A 118 -1.11 2.77 -11.73
CA PRO A 118 -0.57 3.17 -10.44
C PRO A 118 -0.85 2.09 -9.38
N TYR A 119 0.11 1.93 -8.49
CA TYR A 119 0.03 1.06 -7.30
C TYR A 119 0.10 1.91 -6.02
N PRO A 120 -0.43 1.42 -4.89
CA PRO A 120 -0.23 2.08 -3.61
C PRO A 120 1.19 1.88 -3.15
N VAL A 121 1.95 2.96 -3.02
CA VAL A 121 3.33 2.91 -2.56
C VAL A 121 3.56 3.83 -1.38
N THR A 122 4.55 3.50 -0.57
CA THR A 122 5.18 4.42 0.38
C THR A 122 6.69 4.32 0.21
N THR A 123 7.39 5.44 0.34
CA THR A 123 8.84 5.42 0.39
C THR A 123 9.30 4.78 1.70
N CYS A 124 10.27 3.87 1.61
CA CYS A 124 10.90 3.19 2.71
C CYS A 124 12.42 3.34 2.61
N GLU A 125 13.09 3.52 3.74
CA GLU A 125 14.54 3.37 3.84
C GLU A 125 14.86 2.12 4.66
N PHE A 126 15.58 1.18 4.05
CA PHE A 126 16.07 -0.02 4.71
C PHE A 126 17.51 0.19 5.16
N TYR A 127 17.80 -0.14 6.42
CA TYR A 127 19.13 -0.04 7.00
C TYR A 127 19.68 -1.43 7.32
N GLY A 128 20.75 -1.81 6.63
CA GLY A 128 21.61 -2.95 6.96
C GLY A 128 23.02 -2.46 7.27
N ALA A 129 24.02 -3.01 6.57
CA ALA A 129 25.35 -2.42 6.52
C ALA A 129 25.38 -1.07 5.77
N LEU A 130 24.40 -0.85 4.89
CA LEU A 130 24.19 0.38 4.13
C LEU A 130 22.72 0.84 4.26
N ALA A 131 22.42 2.02 3.75
CA ALA A 131 21.05 2.50 3.60
C ALA A 131 20.60 2.36 2.14
N CYS A 132 19.36 1.89 1.92
CA CYS A 132 18.74 1.85 0.60
C CYS A 132 17.32 2.40 0.68
N GLU A 133 17.04 3.43 -0.12
CA GLU A 133 15.68 3.94 -0.31
C GLU A 133 14.98 3.13 -1.41
N VAL A 134 13.69 2.85 -1.23
CA VAL A 134 12.83 2.18 -2.21
C VAL A 134 11.40 2.69 -2.10
N ASP A 135 10.67 2.75 -3.21
CA ASP A 135 9.21 2.84 -3.16
C ASP A 135 8.63 1.43 -2.98
N ALA A 136 8.14 1.16 -1.78
CA ALA A 136 7.58 -0.13 -1.44
C ALA A 136 6.11 -0.21 -1.85
N LEU A 137 5.73 -1.28 -2.54
CA LEU A 137 4.33 -1.64 -2.79
C LEU A 137 3.68 -1.99 -1.46
N VAL A 138 2.64 -1.26 -1.07
CA VAL A 138 1.90 -1.55 0.16
C VAL A 138 0.88 -2.63 -0.12
N ASP A 139 0.99 -3.73 0.61
CA ASP A 139 0.23 -4.94 0.37
C ASP A 139 -0.38 -5.46 1.67
N THR A 140 -1.65 -5.11 1.90
CA THR A 140 -2.43 -5.62 3.04
C THR A 140 -2.86 -7.09 2.86
N GLY A 141 -2.73 -7.64 1.65
CA GLY A 141 -2.89 -9.07 1.36
C GLY A 141 -1.65 -9.90 1.68
N SER A 142 -0.52 -9.27 2.03
CA SER A 142 0.71 -9.95 2.43
C SER A 142 0.94 -9.88 3.94
N PRO A 143 1.05 -11.03 4.64
CA PRO A 143 1.35 -11.03 6.06
C PRO A 143 2.81 -10.67 6.36
N ALA A 144 3.69 -10.80 5.37
CA ALA A 144 5.14 -10.59 5.51
C ALA A 144 5.66 -9.59 4.48
N THR A 145 6.71 -8.85 4.85
CA THR A 145 7.43 -7.98 3.95
C THR A 145 8.45 -8.79 3.16
N ILE A 146 8.40 -8.65 1.84
CA ILE A 146 9.25 -9.37 0.90
C ILE A 146 10.04 -8.36 0.07
N VAL A 147 11.36 -8.48 0.07
CA VAL A 147 12.26 -7.68 -0.76
C VAL A 147 12.93 -8.57 -1.81
N ASN A 148 13.35 -8.00 -2.93
CA ASN A 148 14.16 -8.74 -3.88
C ASN A 148 15.65 -8.75 -3.50
N GLU A 149 16.44 -9.56 -4.22
CA GLU A 149 17.89 -9.66 -3.99
C GLU A 149 18.62 -8.34 -4.23
N ALA A 150 18.15 -7.53 -5.18
CA ALA A 150 18.73 -6.21 -5.48
C ALA A 150 18.64 -5.27 -4.27
N LEU A 151 17.49 -5.19 -3.61
CA LEU A 151 17.32 -4.40 -2.39
C LEU A 151 18.15 -4.97 -1.25
N ALA A 152 18.10 -6.29 -1.03
CA ALA A 152 18.83 -6.93 0.06
C ALA A 152 20.34 -6.66 -0.05
N THR A 153 20.88 -6.73 -1.27
CA THR A 153 22.28 -6.41 -1.57
C THR A 153 22.58 -4.92 -1.40
N ALA A 154 21.73 -4.03 -1.95
CA ALA A 154 21.94 -2.59 -1.89
C ALA A 154 21.91 -2.04 -0.45
N ALA A 155 21.02 -2.56 0.40
CA ALA A 155 20.97 -2.20 1.82
C ALA A 155 22.01 -2.95 2.67
N GLY A 156 22.66 -3.99 2.14
CA GLY A 156 23.54 -4.87 2.91
C GLY A 156 22.82 -5.54 4.08
N LEU A 157 21.66 -6.14 3.82
CA LEU A 157 20.87 -6.82 4.86
C LEU A 157 21.63 -8.03 5.43
N PHE A 158 21.45 -8.30 6.72
CA PHE A 158 22.17 -9.37 7.40
C PHE A 158 21.47 -10.70 7.18
N ALA A 159 22.16 -11.71 6.67
CA ALA A 159 21.62 -13.06 6.62
C ALA A 159 21.31 -13.57 8.03
N ILE A 160 20.20 -14.29 8.17
CA ILE A 160 19.89 -15.05 9.38
C ILE A 160 20.22 -16.50 9.06
N GLU A 161 21.29 -17.01 9.67
CA GLU A 161 21.72 -18.41 9.53
C GLU A 161 21.11 -19.22 10.68
N ASP A 162 19.84 -19.62 10.56
CA ASP A 162 19.22 -20.52 11.53
C ASP A 162 19.25 -21.95 11.00
N ALA A 163 19.78 -22.89 11.80
CA ALA A 163 19.86 -24.31 11.46
C ALA A 163 18.48 -25.01 11.34
N GLU A 164 17.41 -24.37 11.85
CA GLU A 164 16.03 -24.86 11.71
C GLU A 164 15.31 -24.34 10.43
N ASP A 165 15.95 -23.45 9.66
CA ASP A 165 15.39 -22.86 8.44
C ASP A 165 15.68 -23.70 7.17
N GLU A 166 16.22 -24.92 7.33
CA GLU A 166 16.53 -25.85 6.22
C GLU A 166 15.31 -26.23 5.36
N GLN A 167 14.08 -26.01 5.84
CA GLN A 167 12.87 -26.28 5.07
C GLN A 167 12.51 -25.19 4.04
N GLY A 168 13.20 -24.05 4.04
CA GLY A 168 12.95 -22.95 3.11
C GLY A 168 11.57 -22.32 3.30
N THR A 169 11.52 -21.01 3.58
CA THR A 169 10.23 -20.31 3.55
C THR A 169 9.80 -20.22 2.08
N THR A 170 8.57 -20.61 1.73
CA THR A 170 8.04 -20.42 0.38
C THR A 170 6.82 -19.52 0.41
N THR A 171 6.61 -18.76 -0.66
CA THR A 171 5.37 -18.01 -0.88
C THR A 171 4.73 -18.41 -2.19
N THR A 172 3.41 -18.43 -2.23
CA THR A 172 2.61 -18.66 -3.44
C THR A 172 1.65 -17.50 -3.63
N GLY A 173 1.85 -16.73 -4.70
CA GLY A 173 0.90 -15.71 -5.13
C GLY A 173 -0.21 -16.28 -6.03
N LEU A 174 -0.96 -15.39 -6.67
CA LEU A 174 -2.06 -15.71 -7.59
C LEU A 174 -1.68 -16.67 -8.75
N GLY A 175 -0.40 -16.72 -9.12
CA GLY A 175 0.10 -17.63 -10.16
C GLY A 175 0.37 -19.07 -9.70
N GLY A 176 0.22 -19.38 -8.40
CA GLY A 176 0.37 -20.73 -7.84
C GLY A 176 1.79 -21.28 -7.78
N ALA A 177 2.77 -20.63 -8.42
CA ALA A 177 4.18 -21.01 -8.34
C ALA A 177 4.78 -20.63 -6.98
N ALA A 178 5.34 -21.62 -6.28
CA ALA A 178 6.06 -21.40 -5.03
C ALA A 178 7.41 -20.71 -5.31
N THR A 179 7.66 -19.59 -4.65
CA THR A 179 8.95 -18.90 -4.68
C THR A 179 9.67 -19.16 -3.37
N ALA A 180 10.91 -19.66 -3.45
CA ALA A 180 11.76 -19.83 -2.28
C ALA A 180 12.20 -18.46 -1.74
N LEU A 181 12.12 -18.30 -0.43
CA LEU A 181 12.45 -17.10 0.31
C LEU A 181 13.45 -17.45 1.40
N ARG A 182 14.42 -16.56 1.59
CA ARG A 182 15.38 -16.61 2.70
C ARG A 182 15.11 -15.48 3.67
N ARG A 183 15.40 -15.68 4.95
CA ARG A 183 15.24 -14.64 5.96
C ARG A 183 16.49 -13.76 6.03
N CYS A 184 16.25 -12.46 6.13
CA CYS A 184 17.27 -11.46 6.43
C CYS A 184 16.80 -10.56 7.55
N ARG A 185 17.76 -9.92 8.22
CA ARG A 185 17.51 -8.86 9.19
C ARG A 185 17.90 -7.51 8.61
N ALA A 186 17.00 -6.54 8.71
CA ALA A 186 17.29 -5.12 8.64
C ALA A 186 17.55 -4.59 10.05
N ALA A 187 18.62 -3.81 10.25
CA ALA A 187 18.88 -3.11 11.51
C ALA A 187 17.78 -2.09 11.83
N GLY A 188 17.15 -1.52 10.80
CA GLY A 188 15.95 -0.72 10.92
C GLY A 188 15.28 -0.48 9.58
N ILE A 189 14.02 -0.06 9.62
CA ILE A 189 13.25 0.38 8.46
C ILE A 189 12.55 1.69 8.83
N LEU A 190 12.72 2.72 8.01
CA LEU A 190 11.97 3.97 8.10
C LEU A 190 10.87 3.97 7.03
N VAL A 191 9.62 3.96 7.44
CA VAL A 191 8.45 3.96 6.55
C VAL A 191 7.85 5.36 6.49
N GLY A 192 7.66 5.88 5.28
CA GLY A 192 7.03 7.18 5.04
C GLY A 192 7.77 8.34 5.73
N GLY A 193 9.09 8.21 5.94
CA GLY A 193 9.94 9.23 6.55
C GLY A 193 9.72 9.48 8.04
N SER A 194 8.83 8.74 8.72
CA SER A 194 8.47 9.02 10.12
C SER A 194 8.27 7.79 11.00
N VAL A 195 7.86 6.65 10.43
CA VAL A 195 7.60 5.44 11.21
C VAL A 195 8.85 4.57 11.24
N GLN A 196 9.50 4.48 12.41
CA GLN A 196 10.69 3.67 12.59
C GLN A 196 10.34 2.27 13.10
N ARG A 197 10.88 1.25 12.44
CA ARG A 197 10.81 -0.16 12.84
C ARG A 197 12.22 -0.69 13.07
N PRO A 198 12.71 -0.73 14.32
CA PRO A 198 14.04 -1.23 14.62
C PRO A 198 14.09 -2.76 14.48
N SER A 199 15.22 -3.29 14.01
CA SER A 199 15.56 -4.73 13.99
C SER A 199 14.43 -5.63 13.45
N GLN A 200 14.12 -5.51 12.17
CA GLN A 200 13.04 -6.28 11.52
C GLN A 200 13.60 -7.47 10.73
N THR A 201 12.89 -8.59 10.79
CA THR A 201 13.10 -9.70 9.87
C THR A 201 12.28 -9.44 8.60
N VAL A 202 12.90 -9.64 7.44
CA VAL A 202 12.25 -9.57 6.13
C VAL A 202 12.54 -10.83 5.34
N LEU A 203 11.67 -11.14 4.40
CA LEU A 203 11.88 -12.23 3.46
C LEU A 203 12.58 -11.68 2.21
N VAL A 204 13.55 -12.41 1.69
CA VAL A 204 14.25 -12.05 0.45
C VAL A 204 13.95 -13.12 -0.60
N GLY A 205 13.50 -12.67 -1.76
CA GLY A 205 13.36 -13.53 -2.94
C GLY A 205 12.77 -12.83 -4.16
N ASP A 206 13.01 -13.44 -5.31
CA ASP A 206 12.62 -12.89 -6.61
C ASP A 206 11.21 -13.35 -7.00
N LEU A 207 10.21 -12.63 -6.50
CA LEU A 207 8.80 -12.87 -6.82
C LEU A 207 8.53 -12.66 -8.32
N PRO A 208 7.67 -13.47 -8.96
CA PRO A 208 7.27 -13.28 -10.35
C PRO A 208 6.72 -11.88 -10.66
N GLN A 209 6.08 -11.25 -9.67
CA GLN A 209 5.54 -9.89 -9.81
C GLN A 209 6.61 -8.83 -10.05
N TRP A 210 7.86 -9.04 -9.65
CA TRP A 210 8.95 -8.08 -9.92
C TRP A 210 9.22 -7.95 -11.41
N ALA A 211 9.19 -9.06 -12.14
CA ALA A 211 9.30 -9.06 -13.60
C ALA A 211 8.07 -8.38 -14.24
N ALA A 212 6.87 -8.68 -13.74
CA ALA A 212 5.63 -8.07 -14.25
C ALA A 212 5.58 -6.54 -14.05
N LEU A 213 6.16 -6.04 -12.96
CA LEU A 213 6.30 -4.61 -12.68
C LEU A 213 7.51 -3.96 -13.38
N GLY A 214 8.42 -4.74 -13.96
CA GLY A 214 9.65 -4.25 -14.59
C GLY A 214 10.72 -3.78 -13.61
N VAL A 215 10.72 -4.31 -12.37
CA VAL A 215 11.67 -3.96 -11.29
C VAL A 215 12.53 -5.16 -10.85
N ALA A 216 12.57 -6.24 -11.62
CA ALA A 216 13.31 -7.46 -11.25
C ALA A 216 14.80 -7.22 -10.98
N SER A 217 15.42 -6.25 -11.64
CA SER A 217 16.84 -5.90 -11.49
C SER A 217 17.10 -4.64 -10.64
N GLU A 218 16.07 -4.02 -10.08
CA GLU A 218 16.17 -2.81 -9.27
C GLU A 218 15.67 -3.11 -7.85
N PRO A 219 16.09 -2.38 -6.80
CA PRO A 219 15.54 -2.58 -5.46
C PRO A 219 14.01 -2.54 -5.46
N ALA A 220 13.37 -3.60 -4.97
CA ALA A 220 11.93 -3.75 -4.93
C ALA A 220 11.48 -4.34 -3.59
N CYS A 221 10.30 -3.91 -3.14
CA CYS A 221 9.74 -4.28 -1.83
C CYS A 221 8.22 -4.40 -1.88
N VAL A 222 7.69 -5.50 -1.36
CA VAL A 222 6.31 -5.65 -0.89
C VAL A 222 6.38 -5.35 0.59
N LEU A 223 5.72 -4.28 1.03
CA LEU A 223 5.57 -3.94 2.42
C LEU A 223 4.31 -4.64 2.95
N GLY A 224 4.52 -5.69 3.75
CA GLY A 224 3.46 -6.48 4.34
C GLY A 224 3.03 -5.97 5.72
N LEU A 225 2.06 -6.67 6.31
CA LEU A 225 1.44 -6.31 7.59
C LEU A 225 2.40 -6.40 8.79
N ASP A 226 3.43 -7.23 8.72
CA ASP A 226 4.49 -7.31 9.73
C ASP A 226 5.15 -5.95 10.01
N ILE A 227 5.37 -5.14 8.97
CA ILE A 227 6.03 -3.83 9.07
C ILE A 227 5.04 -2.66 9.01
N LEU A 228 4.01 -2.75 8.16
CA LEU A 228 2.91 -1.78 8.14
C LEU A 228 2.26 -1.69 9.53
N GLY A 229 2.16 -2.82 10.22
CA GLY A 229 1.43 -2.96 11.47
C GLY A 229 -0.06 -2.75 11.24
N ASN A 230 -0.66 -1.99 12.13
CA ASN A 230 -2.11 -1.97 12.34
C ASN A 230 -2.83 -0.78 11.73
N ALA A 231 -2.15 0.11 11.00
CA ALA A 231 -2.72 1.36 10.51
C ALA A 231 -2.12 1.79 9.16
N VAL A 232 -2.89 1.72 8.09
CA VAL A 232 -2.47 2.12 6.74
C VAL A 232 -3.49 3.07 6.13
N ARG A 233 -3.04 4.14 5.47
CA ARG A 233 -3.93 5.15 4.86
C ARG A 233 -3.46 5.63 3.48
N ALA A 234 -4.34 5.59 2.48
CA ALA A 234 -4.06 6.29 1.23
C ALA A 234 -4.12 7.82 1.38
N ALA A 235 -3.06 8.55 0.99
CA ALA A 235 -3.20 9.99 0.78
C ALA A 235 -4.13 10.24 -0.41
N ARG A 236 -4.88 11.34 -0.32
CA ARG A 236 -5.58 11.90 -1.46
C ARG A 236 -4.59 12.02 -2.62
N ALA A 237 -4.95 11.52 -3.80
CA ALA A 237 -4.22 11.80 -5.02
C ALA A 237 -4.12 13.33 -5.17
N THR A 238 -2.98 13.90 -4.78
CA THR A 238 -2.71 15.30 -5.09
C THR A 238 -2.39 15.30 -6.58
N ALA A 239 -3.19 16.06 -7.35
CA ALA A 239 -2.88 16.30 -8.74
C ALA A 239 -1.40 16.65 -8.84
N PRO A 240 -0.64 16.04 -9.78
CA PRO A 240 0.80 16.22 -9.85
C PRO A 240 1.12 17.70 -9.81
N LYS A 241 1.87 18.14 -8.79
CA LYS A 241 2.38 19.51 -8.74
C LYS A 241 3.14 19.69 -10.05
N ARG A 242 2.62 20.55 -10.94
CA ARG A 242 3.32 21.00 -12.13
C ARG A 242 4.72 21.41 -11.67
N ARG A 243 5.70 20.59 -12.03
CA ARG A 243 7.10 20.88 -11.79
C ARG A 243 7.36 22.20 -12.50
N LYS A 244 7.55 23.28 -11.73
CA LYS A 244 8.01 24.55 -12.32
C LYS A 244 9.32 24.21 -13.01
N THR A 245 9.30 24.23 -14.33
CA THR A 245 10.51 24.22 -15.12
C THR A 245 11.31 25.43 -14.69
N ARG A 246 12.55 25.19 -14.29
CA ARG A 246 13.50 26.24 -13.92
C ARG A 246 13.73 27.10 -15.17
N GLY A 247 12.99 28.20 -15.30
CA GLY A 247 13.05 29.05 -16.49
C GLY A 247 11.94 30.09 -16.66
N GLU A 248 10.78 29.97 -16.00
CA GLU A 248 9.75 31.01 -16.10
C GLU A 248 10.10 32.20 -15.19
N ARG A 249 10.71 33.23 -15.80
CA ARG A 249 10.77 34.58 -15.24
C ARG A 249 9.35 35.06 -14.94
N SER A 250 9.12 35.42 -13.69
CA SER A 250 7.91 36.12 -13.26
C SER A 250 7.96 37.57 -13.76
N ASP A 251 7.40 37.83 -14.93
CA ASP A 251 7.03 39.18 -15.35
C ASP A 251 5.52 39.38 -15.18
N SER A 252 5.16 40.11 -14.14
CA SER A 252 3.95 40.96 -13.98
C SER A 252 3.98 41.48 -12.53
N VAL A 253 4.58 42.63 -12.24
CA VAL A 253 4.21 44.01 -12.59
C VAL A 253 2.78 44.35 -12.13
N LEU A 254 2.74 45.00 -10.97
CA LEU A 254 1.88 46.11 -10.53
C LEU A 254 0.39 45.85 -10.24
N SER A 255 0.07 45.85 -8.95
CA SER A 255 -1.01 46.68 -8.42
C SER A 255 -0.58 47.30 -7.08
N ALA A 256 -0.68 48.63 -7.01
CA ALA A 256 -0.22 49.46 -5.90
C ALA A 256 -1.12 49.32 -4.64
N PRO A 257 -0.58 49.50 -3.42
CA PRO A 257 -1.41 49.68 -2.22
C PRO A 257 -2.00 51.10 -2.19
N ARG A 258 -3.25 51.22 -1.78
CA ARG A 258 -3.93 52.49 -1.51
C ARG A 258 -3.41 53.10 -0.22
N ASP A 259 -3.25 54.41 -0.23
CA ASP A 259 -2.84 55.25 0.89
C ASP A 259 -3.80 55.16 2.09
N GLY A 260 -3.23 55.19 3.28
CA GLY A 260 -3.87 55.65 4.52
C GLY A 260 -4.53 54.57 5.38
N GLU A 261 -3.77 54.00 6.31
CA GLU A 261 -4.16 53.86 7.72
C GLU A 261 -2.93 53.46 8.56
N GLU A 262 -2.72 54.22 9.64
CA GLU A 262 -1.54 54.21 10.51
C GLU A 262 -1.40 52.90 11.29
N TRP A 263 -0.17 52.37 11.35
CA TRP A 263 0.19 51.29 12.27
C TRP A 263 0.58 51.88 13.62
N GLY A 264 -0.34 51.84 14.58
CA GLY A 264 -0.05 52.02 16.00
C GLY A 264 0.65 50.78 16.56
N LEU A 265 1.94 50.90 16.85
CA LEU A 265 2.70 49.97 17.68
C LEU A 265 2.60 50.43 19.14
N GLU A 266 1.89 49.68 19.99
CA GLU A 266 2.13 49.70 21.43
C GLU A 266 2.77 48.36 21.83
N ILE A 267 3.99 48.49 22.36
CA ILE A 267 4.74 47.44 23.05
C ILE A 267 4.52 47.69 24.54
N THR A 268 4.03 46.68 25.25
CA THR A 268 4.27 46.45 26.68
C THR A 268 4.59 44.99 26.90
#